data_AF-A0A914NCA2-F1
#
_entry.id   AF-A0A914NCA2-F1
#
_cell.length_a   1.000
_cell.length_b   1.000
_cell.length_c   1.000
_cell.angle_alpha   90.00
_cell.angle_beta   90.00
_cell.angle_gamma   90.00
#
_symmetry.space_group_name_H-M   'P 1'
#
loop_
_entity.id
_entity.type
_entity.pdbx_description
1 polymer ?
#
loop_
_entity_poly.entity_id
_entity_poly.type
_entity_poly.pdbx_seq_one_letter_code
_entity_poly.pdbx_strand_id
1 'polypeptide(L)'
;MVLALSGYHSNLQINLMTEYNKHSFRLALLTLKVWAKNNHIYGTQYGFFGGPALSIILCYILNLYGNNVPPPPIFILLKNTLELFTFRFWNSPLMLEIPQNYLNIRNLLDWNLNKEAENRLKLIPTNLRNYLIKHSQIIWPIITPGFPTQNVLFNINDSTSQIIERQVNKGLQK
;
A
#
# COMPACT_ATOMS: atom_id res chain seq x y z
N MET A 1 -8.86 -20.00 -7.93
CA MET A 1 -9.91 -19.25 -8.68
C MET A 1 -10.25 -17.91 -8.01
N VAL A 2 -10.59 -17.87 -6.71
CA VAL A 2 -11.00 -16.63 -6.00
C VAL A 2 -9.91 -15.54 -5.97
N LEU A 3 -8.64 -15.89 -5.73
CA LEU A 3 -7.53 -14.92 -5.74
C LEU A 3 -7.30 -14.26 -7.10
N ALA A 4 -7.69 -14.90 -8.21
CA ALA A 4 -7.53 -14.30 -9.54
C ALA A 4 -8.48 -13.11 -9.76
N LEU A 5 -9.57 -13.04 -9.00
CA LEU A 5 -10.57 -11.96 -9.09
C LEU A 5 -10.24 -10.77 -8.17
N SER A 6 -9.28 -10.92 -7.23
CA SER A 6 -8.97 -9.87 -6.26
C SER A 6 -8.56 -8.57 -6.95
N GLY A 7 -7.68 -8.65 -7.96
CA GLY A 7 -7.23 -7.48 -8.71
C GLY A 7 -8.36 -6.72 -9.41
N TYR A 8 -9.33 -7.44 -9.97
CA TYR A 8 -10.53 -6.81 -10.56
C TYR A 8 -11.36 -6.10 -9.48
N HIS A 9 -11.65 -6.78 -8.37
CA HIS A 9 -12.41 -6.20 -7.27
C HIS A 9 -11.73 -4.97 -6.67
N SER A 10 -10.40 -4.99 -6.48
CA SER A 10 -9.67 -3.85 -5.97
C SER A 10 -9.72 -2.65 -6.89
N ASN A 11 -9.53 -2.86 -8.20
CA ASN A 11 -9.62 -1.78 -9.17
C ASN A 11 -11.04 -1.20 -9.24
N LEU A 12 -12.08 -2.05 -9.16
CA LEU A 12 -13.46 -1.60 -9.12
C LEU A 12 -13.72 -0.70 -7.90
N GLN A 13 -13.29 -1.11 -6.71
CA GLN A 13 -13.47 -0.33 -5.48
C GLN A 13 -12.73 1.01 -5.53
N ILE A 14 -11.47 1.04 -6.00
CA ILE A 14 -10.71 2.29 -6.17
C ILE A 14 -11.40 3.23 -7.15
N ASN A 15 -11.92 2.70 -8.26
CA ASN A 15 -12.65 3.52 -9.24
C ASN A 15 -13.93 4.13 -8.65
N LEU A 16 -14.67 3.38 -7.83
CA LEU A 16 -15.87 3.89 -7.15
C LEU A 16 -15.51 4.98 -6.13
N MET A 17 -14.48 4.77 -5.33
CA MET A 17 -14.03 5.75 -4.32
C MET A 17 -13.51 7.04 -4.94
N THR A 18 -12.91 6.97 -6.13
CA THR A 18 -12.29 8.11 -6.81
C THR A 18 -13.16 8.72 -7.90
N GLU A 19 -14.44 8.34 -7.99
CA GLU A 19 -15.34 8.71 -9.10
C GLU A 19 -15.44 10.23 -9.30
N TYR A 20 -15.64 10.98 -8.22
CA TYR A 20 -15.76 12.44 -8.24
C TYR A 20 -14.45 13.18 -8.51
N ASN A 21 -13.29 12.52 -8.33
CA ASN A 21 -11.96 13.12 -8.41
C ASN A 21 -11.04 12.39 -9.41
N LYS A 22 -11.65 11.71 -10.40
CA LYS A 22 -10.97 10.77 -11.31
C LYS A 22 -9.80 11.37 -12.09
N HIS A 23 -9.94 12.62 -12.54
CA HIS A 23 -8.89 13.30 -13.28
C HIS A 23 -7.66 13.57 -12.39
N SER A 24 -7.88 14.19 -11.22
CA SER A 24 -6.81 14.49 -10.25
C SER A 24 -6.12 13.23 -9.76
N PHE A 25 -6.90 12.18 -9.45
CA PHE A 25 -6.37 10.87 -9.06
C PHE A 25 -5.44 10.29 -10.14
N ARG A 26 -5.89 10.26 -11.41
CA ARG A 26 -5.08 9.71 -12.52
C ARG A 26 -3.79 10.49 -12.75
N LEU A 27 -3.88 11.82 -12.73
CA LEU A 27 -2.73 12.69 -12.98
C LEU A 27 -1.69 12.59 -11.85
N ALA A 28 -2.15 12.58 -10.59
CA ALA A 28 -1.27 12.37 -9.44
C ALA A 28 -0.67 10.95 -9.44
N LEU A 29 -1.45 9.91 -9.74
CA LEU A 29 -0.95 8.52 -9.82
C LEU A 29 0.11 8.36 -10.91
N LEU A 30 -0.10 8.97 -12.07
CA LEU A 30 0.88 8.96 -13.17
C LEU A 30 2.18 9.64 -12.72
N THR A 31 2.06 10.83 -12.13
CA THR A 31 3.21 11.61 -11.63
C THR A 31 3.99 10.81 -10.59
N LEU A 32 3.30 10.21 -9.63
CA LEU A 32 3.90 9.40 -8.57
C LEU A 32 4.61 8.15 -9.13
N LYS A 33 4.01 7.48 -10.12
CA LYS A 33 4.64 6.34 -10.81
C LYS A 33 5.90 6.74 -11.55
N VAL A 34 5.88 7.85 -12.28
CA VAL A 34 7.06 8.36 -13.00
C VAL A 34 8.15 8.74 -12.00
N TRP A 35 7.79 9.46 -10.93
CA TRP A 35 8.72 9.82 -9.86
C TRP A 35 9.35 8.57 -9.22
N ALA A 36 8.55 7.56 -8.87
CA ALA A 36 9.06 6.33 -8.25
C ALA A 36 10.01 5.55 -9.19
N LYS A 37 9.70 5.50 -10.49
CA LYS A 37 10.58 4.90 -11.50
C LYS A 37 11.90 5.66 -11.64
N ASN A 38 11.84 6.98 -11.73
CA ASN A 38 13.03 7.83 -11.89
C ASN A 38 13.94 7.82 -10.64
N ASN A 39 13.39 7.52 -9.46
CA ASN A 39 14.15 7.37 -8.22
C ASN A 39 14.49 5.92 -7.88
N HIS A 40 14.28 4.97 -8.81
CA HIS A 40 14.60 3.54 -8.66
C HIS A 40 13.95 2.86 -7.45
N ILE A 41 12.74 3.30 -7.07
CA ILE A 41 11.93 2.74 -5.97
C ILE A 41 10.59 2.22 -6.48
N TYR A 42 10.55 1.74 -7.72
CA TYR A 42 9.38 1.12 -8.33
C TYR A 42 9.73 -0.31 -8.80
N GLY A 43 9.02 -1.31 -8.27
CA GLY A 43 9.23 -2.72 -8.59
C GLY A 43 8.89 -3.65 -7.42
N THR A 44 7.66 -4.18 -7.39
CA THR A 44 7.17 -5.05 -6.30
C THR A 44 8.00 -6.31 -6.09
N GLN A 45 8.51 -6.89 -7.19
CA GLN A 45 9.36 -8.09 -7.14
C GLN A 45 10.70 -7.85 -6.42
N TYR A 46 11.13 -6.60 -6.34
CA TYR A 46 12.37 -6.19 -5.68
C TYR A 46 12.13 -5.61 -4.28
N GLY A 47 10.90 -5.68 -3.76
CA GLY A 47 10.54 -5.09 -2.47
C GLY A 47 10.41 -3.57 -2.49
N PHE A 48 10.05 -2.99 -3.64
CA PHE A 48 9.73 -1.57 -3.79
C PHE A 48 8.24 -1.34 -4.13
N PHE A 49 7.84 -0.07 -4.31
CA PHE A 49 6.46 0.27 -4.61
C PHE A 49 5.94 -0.36 -5.91
N GLY A 50 4.66 -0.72 -5.89
CA GLY A 50 3.92 -1.19 -7.06
C GLY A 50 2.78 -0.27 -7.44
N GLY A 51 2.23 -0.48 -8.63
CA GLY A 51 1.01 0.19 -9.08
C GLY A 51 -0.14 0.11 -8.07
N PRO A 52 -0.51 -1.08 -7.57
CA PRO A 52 -1.59 -1.21 -6.58
C PRO A 52 -1.32 -0.43 -5.29
N ALA A 53 -0.11 -0.50 -4.73
CA ALA A 53 0.25 0.24 -3.52
C ALA A 53 0.05 1.75 -3.70
N LEU A 54 0.66 2.33 -4.74
CA LEU A 54 0.55 3.75 -5.04
C LEU A 54 -0.90 4.18 -5.29
N SER A 55 -1.70 3.37 -5.99
CA SER A 55 -3.12 3.64 -6.22
C SER A 55 -3.93 3.67 -4.92
N ILE A 56 -3.71 2.71 -4.02
CA ILE A 56 -4.47 2.57 -2.77
C ILE A 56 -4.16 3.74 -1.83
N ILE A 57 -2.89 4.10 -1.67
CA ILE A 57 -2.48 5.22 -0.80
C ILE A 57 -3.04 6.53 -1.31
N LEU A 58 -2.93 6.76 -2.62
CA LEU A 58 -3.40 8.00 -3.23
C LEU A 58 -4.93 8.10 -3.10
N CYS A 59 -5.64 6.99 -3.28
CA CYS A 59 -7.08 6.91 -3.05
C CYS A 59 -7.42 7.21 -1.59
N TYR A 60 -6.65 6.67 -0.64
CA TYR A 60 -6.82 6.91 0.79
C TYR A 60 -6.66 8.39 1.13
N ILE A 61 -5.55 9.02 0.71
CA ILE A 61 -5.33 10.45 0.94
C ILE A 61 -6.43 11.30 0.30
N LEU A 62 -6.82 10.98 -0.94
CA LEU A 62 -7.87 11.72 -1.64
C LEU A 62 -9.21 11.67 -0.88
N ASN A 63 -9.56 10.50 -0.33
CA ASN A 63 -10.78 10.33 0.46
C ASN A 63 -10.76 11.13 1.77
N LEU A 64 -9.58 11.43 2.35
CA LEU A 64 -9.48 12.29 3.55
C LEU A 64 -9.95 13.73 3.30
N TYR A 65 -9.90 14.22 2.05
CA TYR A 65 -10.40 15.55 1.70
C TYR A 65 -11.92 15.59 1.47
N GLY A 66 -12.55 14.43 1.37
CA GLY A 66 -13.98 14.29 1.12
C GLY A 66 -14.35 14.41 -0.36
N ASN A 67 -15.38 13.67 -0.77
CA ASN A 67 -15.83 13.59 -2.16
C ASN A 67 -16.65 14.81 -2.62
N ASN A 68 -17.14 15.63 -1.67
CA ASN A 68 -18.01 16.78 -1.94
C ASN A 68 -17.26 18.11 -2.03
N VAL A 69 -15.93 18.08 -1.94
CA VAL A 69 -15.05 19.26 -1.97
C VAL A 69 -14.13 19.15 -3.19
N PRO A 70 -13.75 20.26 -3.84
CA PRO A 70 -12.77 20.22 -4.91
C PRO A 70 -11.49 19.48 -4.46
N PRO A 71 -10.90 18.63 -5.31
CA PRO A 71 -9.69 17.92 -4.93
C PRO A 71 -8.56 18.91 -4.64
N PRO A 72 -7.68 18.60 -3.67
CA PRO A 72 -6.53 19.46 -3.40
C PRO A 72 -5.62 19.56 -4.65
N PRO A 73 -4.83 20.63 -4.77
CA PRO A 73 -3.79 20.73 -5.78
C PRO A 73 -2.91 19.47 -5.80
N ILE A 74 -2.55 19.03 -7.01
CA ILE A 74 -1.81 17.75 -7.21
C ILE A 74 -0.52 17.71 -6.41
N PHE A 75 0.18 18.83 -6.29
CA PHE A 75 1.39 18.93 -5.47
C PHE A 75 1.14 18.59 -3.99
N ILE A 76 0.05 19.10 -3.40
CA ILE A 76 -0.32 18.82 -2.00
C ILE A 76 -0.68 17.34 -1.85
N LEU A 77 -1.43 16.78 -2.80
CA LEU A 77 -1.79 15.37 -2.80
C LEU A 77 -0.55 14.46 -2.85
N LEU A 78 0.44 14.79 -3.70
CA LEU A 78 1.70 14.08 -3.79
C LEU A 78 2.54 14.23 -2.52
N LYS A 79 2.65 15.46 -1.98
CA LYS A 79 3.37 15.74 -0.73
C LYS A 79 2.82 14.89 0.43
N ASN A 80 1.52 14.94 0.66
CA ASN A 80 0.88 14.18 1.74
C ASN A 80 1.01 12.66 1.54
N THR A 81 1.00 12.20 0.29
CA THR A 81 1.26 10.78 -0.04
C THR A 81 2.69 10.37 0.34
N LEU A 82 3.68 11.23 0.10
CA LEU A 82 5.07 10.98 0.47
C LEU A 82 5.28 11.04 1.99
N GLU A 83 4.62 11.99 2.68
CA GLU A 83 4.71 12.12 4.14
C GLU A 83 4.26 10.86 4.89
N LEU A 84 3.36 10.04 4.35
CA LEU A 84 3.02 8.75 4.97
C LEU A 84 4.21 7.79 5.13
N PHE A 85 5.22 7.91 4.29
CA PHE A 85 6.40 7.05 4.28
C PHE A 85 7.58 7.61 5.06
N THR A 86 7.43 8.75 5.74
CA THR A 86 8.49 9.26 6.63
C THR A 86 8.56 8.45 7.93
N PHE A 87 7.45 7.83 8.34
CA PHE A 87 7.40 6.92 9.48
C PHE A 87 7.47 5.48 9.02
N ARG A 88 8.47 4.75 9.50
CA ARG A 88 8.77 3.38 9.09
C ARG A 88 7.72 2.35 9.49
N PHE A 89 7.21 2.45 10.71
CA PHE A 89 6.20 1.54 11.24
C PHE A 89 4.92 2.32 11.49
N TRP A 90 3.83 1.83 10.90
CA TRP A 90 2.50 2.36 11.18
C TRP A 90 1.85 1.58 12.33
N ASN A 91 1.11 2.28 13.18
CA ASN A 91 0.38 1.67 14.30
C ASN A 91 -0.76 0.77 13.81
N SER A 92 -1.28 1.04 12.60
CA SER A 92 -2.36 0.29 11.99
C SER A 92 -2.13 0.13 10.48
N PRO A 93 -2.65 -0.95 9.87
CA PRO A 93 -2.64 -1.10 8.43
C PRO A 93 -3.47 -0.03 7.74
N LEU A 94 -2.99 0.46 6.61
CA LEU A 94 -3.75 1.34 5.74
C LEU A 94 -4.73 0.46 4.95
N MET A 95 -6.01 0.66 5.22
CA MET A 95 -7.09 -0.07 4.59
C MET A 95 -8.17 0.92 4.16
N LEU A 96 -8.61 0.81 2.91
CA LEU A 96 -9.80 1.51 2.43
C LEU A 96 -11.06 0.80 2.94
N GLU A 97 -12.20 1.49 2.97
CA GLU A 97 -13.45 0.86 3.37
C GLU A 97 -13.81 -0.30 2.44
N ILE A 98 -14.29 -1.39 3.02
CA ILE A 98 -14.62 -2.62 2.29
C ILE A 98 -16.05 -3.02 2.65
N PRO A 99 -16.89 -3.44 1.68
CA PRO A 99 -18.22 -3.95 1.98
C PRO A 99 -18.16 -5.17 2.91
N GLN A 100 -18.94 -5.16 4.00
CA GLN A 100 -18.98 -6.23 5.02
C GLN A 100 -19.66 -7.54 4.56
N ASN A 101 -19.93 -7.68 3.27
CA ASN A 101 -20.57 -8.87 2.71
C ASN A 101 -19.69 -10.12 2.87
N TYR A 102 -20.32 -11.28 3.09
CA TYR A 102 -19.66 -12.60 3.16
C TYR A 102 -18.65 -12.76 4.32
N LEU A 103 -18.97 -12.22 5.50
CA LEU A 103 -18.08 -12.18 6.68
C LEU A 103 -17.40 -13.52 7.02
N ASN A 104 -18.13 -14.64 6.95
CA ASN A 104 -17.58 -15.97 7.24
C ASN A 104 -16.43 -16.36 6.30
N ILE A 105 -16.59 -16.13 4.99
CA ILE A 105 -15.59 -16.47 3.98
C ILE A 105 -14.43 -15.45 4.02
N ARG A 106 -14.75 -14.19 4.31
CA ARG A 106 -13.76 -13.13 4.57
C ARG A 106 -12.83 -13.48 5.71
N ASN A 107 -13.34 -13.90 6.85
CA ASN A 107 -12.49 -14.27 7.99
C ASN A 107 -11.46 -15.37 7.64
N LEU A 108 -11.79 -16.24 6.69
CA LEU A 108 -10.89 -17.27 6.18
C LEU A 108 -9.84 -16.71 5.21
N LEU A 109 -10.27 -15.96 4.19
CA LEU A 109 -9.44 -15.57 3.04
C LEU A 109 -8.82 -14.18 3.11
N ASP A 110 -9.43 -13.25 3.83
CA ASP A 110 -8.92 -11.88 3.97
C ASP A 110 -7.61 -11.89 4.76
N TRP A 111 -6.79 -10.91 4.41
CA TRP A 111 -5.54 -10.63 5.07
C TRP A 111 -5.76 -10.33 6.56
N ASN A 112 -4.84 -10.83 7.39
CA ASN A 112 -4.78 -10.53 8.81
C ASN A 112 -3.30 -10.45 9.23
N LEU A 113 -2.99 -9.46 10.07
CA LEU A 113 -1.64 -9.21 10.60
C LEU A 113 -1.01 -10.46 11.22
N ASN A 114 -1.76 -11.18 12.07
CA ASN A 114 -1.25 -12.38 12.76
C ASN A 114 -0.95 -13.50 11.76
N LYS A 115 -1.83 -13.71 10.77
CA LYS A 115 -1.62 -14.71 9.71
C LYS A 115 -0.36 -14.39 8.89
N GLU A 116 -0.16 -13.14 8.51
CA GLU A 116 1.04 -12.73 7.77
C GLU A 116 2.30 -12.91 8.62
N ALA A 117 2.28 -12.45 9.88
CA ALA A 117 3.41 -12.58 10.80
C ALA A 117 3.81 -14.04 11.01
N GLU A 118 2.84 -14.93 11.27
CA GLU A 118 3.08 -16.37 11.39
C GLU A 118 3.65 -16.97 10.11
N ASN A 119 3.09 -16.63 8.95
CA ASN A 119 3.56 -17.15 7.67
C ASN A 119 4.98 -16.70 7.36
N ARG A 120 5.34 -15.46 7.67
CA ARG A 120 6.73 -14.96 7.54
C ARG A 120 7.68 -15.69 8.47
N LEU A 121 7.28 -15.96 9.72
CA LEU A 121 8.10 -16.70 10.68
C LEU A 121 8.34 -18.16 10.25
N LYS A 122 7.36 -18.80 9.60
CA LYS A 122 7.51 -20.17 9.04
C LYS A 122 8.57 -20.26 7.95
N LEU A 123 8.86 -19.16 7.24
CA LEU A 123 9.90 -19.13 6.21
C LEU A 123 11.32 -19.07 6.79
N ILE A 124 11.47 -18.79 8.08
CA ILE A 124 12.78 -18.65 8.73
C ILE A 124 13.20 -19.99 9.35
N PRO A 125 14.37 -20.55 8.97
CA PRO A 125 14.93 -21.72 9.64
C PRO A 125 15.09 -21.50 11.14
N THR A 126 14.69 -22.48 11.96
CA THR A 126 14.66 -22.36 13.43
C THR A 126 16.04 -22.02 14.02
N ASN A 127 17.11 -22.58 13.47
CA ASN A 127 18.50 -22.31 13.86
C ASN A 127 18.99 -20.89 13.53
N LEU A 128 18.37 -20.20 12.58
CA LEU A 128 18.74 -18.84 12.16
C LEU A 128 17.76 -17.76 12.67
N ARG A 129 16.75 -18.16 13.45
CA ARG A 129 15.64 -17.28 13.87
C ARG A 129 16.12 -16.00 14.56
N ASN A 130 17.09 -16.10 15.46
CA ASN A 130 17.62 -14.94 16.19
C ASN A 130 18.24 -13.88 15.27
N TYR A 131 18.81 -14.28 14.13
CA TYR A 131 19.46 -13.37 13.18
C TYR A 131 18.49 -12.83 12.12
N LEU A 132 17.54 -13.66 11.70
CA LEU A 132 16.67 -13.37 10.55
C LEU A 132 15.30 -12.80 10.93
N ILE A 133 14.88 -12.87 12.19
CA ILE A 133 13.56 -12.39 12.63
C ILE A 133 13.34 -10.90 12.32
N LYS A 134 14.39 -10.08 12.34
CA LYS A 134 14.31 -8.66 11.94
C LYS A 134 13.84 -8.47 10.49
N HIS A 135 14.10 -9.45 9.61
CA HIS A 135 13.67 -9.42 8.21
C HIS A 135 12.23 -9.95 8.02
N SER A 136 11.61 -10.54 9.04
CA SER A 136 10.18 -10.92 9.02
C SER A 136 9.24 -9.81 9.45
N GLN A 137 9.74 -8.61 9.76
CA GLN A 137 8.91 -7.48 10.14
C GLN A 137 7.98 -7.06 8.99
N ILE A 138 6.73 -6.76 9.34
CA ILE A 138 5.75 -6.22 8.40
C ILE A 138 5.92 -4.70 8.40
N ILE A 139 6.26 -4.14 7.25
CA ILE A 139 6.52 -2.71 7.05
C ILE A 139 5.43 -2.16 6.12
N TRP A 140 4.83 -1.02 6.51
CA TRP A 140 3.74 -0.33 5.77
C TRP A 140 2.67 -1.28 5.22
N PRO A 141 1.88 -1.97 6.06
CA PRO A 141 0.84 -2.86 5.56
C PRO A 141 -0.26 -2.04 4.86
N ILE A 142 -0.32 -2.17 3.54
CA ILE A 142 -1.32 -1.52 2.69
C ILE A 142 -2.21 -2.61 2.12
N ILE A 143 -3.49 -2.52 2.43
CA ILE A 143 -4.43 -3.61 2.18
C ILE A 143 -5.28 -3.28 0.95
N THR A 144 -5.35 -4.23 0.01
CA THR A 144 -6.20 -4.09 -1.16
C THR A 144 -7.66 -3.89 -0.76
N PRO A 145 -8.38 -2.91 -1.35
CA PRO A 145 -9.83 -2.88 -1.23
C PRO A 145 -10.43 -4.05 -2.02
N GLY A 146 -11.60 -4.54 -1.62
CA GLY A 146 -12.24 -5.67 -2.28
C GLY A 146 -11.79 -7.04 -1.75
N PHE A 147 -12.51 -8.08 -2.17
CA PHE A 147 -12.38 -9.42 -1.62
C PHE A 147 -11.62 -10.37 -2.56
N PRO A 148 -10.73 -11.23 -2.03
CA PRO A 148 -10.16 -11.18 -0.68
C PRO A 148 -9.09 -10.09 -0.57
N THR A 149 -8.94 -9.56 0.64
CA THR A 149 -7.94 -8.52 0.92
C THR A 149 -6.53 -9.11 1.01
N GLN A 150 -5.53 -8.33 0.59
CA GLN A 150 -4.12 -8.71 0.59
C GLN A 150 -3.23 -7.50 0.90
N ASN A 151 -2.09 -7.73 1.57
CA ASN A 151 -1.06 -6.72 1.74
C ASN A 151 -0.26 -6.54 0.45
N VAL A 152 -0.35 -5.38 -0.20
CA VAL A 152 0.36 -5.13 -1.48
C VAL A 152 1.83 -4.77 -1.32
N LEU A 153 2.27 -4.46 -0.10
CA LEU A 153 3.68 -4.17 0.24
C LEU A 153 4.35 -5.33 0.97
N PHE A 154 3.84 -6.56 0.79
CA PHE A 154 4.39 -7.75 1.45
C PHE A 154 5.88 -8.02 1.14
N ASN A 155 6.42 -7.55 0.02
CA ASN A 155 7.85 -7.74 -0.31
C ASN A 155 8.78 -6.68 0.29
N ILE A 156 8.26 -5.61 0.90
CA ILE A 156 9.12 -4.61 1.54
C ILE A 156 9.84 -5.26 2.73
N ASN A 157 11.12 -4.94 2.84
CA ASN A 157 11.98 -5.38 3.93
C ASN A 157 12.75 -4.20 4.52
N ASP A 158 13.56 -4.49 5.53
CA ASP A 158 14.35 -3.49 6.24
C ASP A 158 15.20 -2.62 5.30
N SER A 159 15.92 -3.23 4.36
CA SER A 159 16.79 -2.49 3.44
C SER A 159 16.01 -1.64 2.43
N THR A 160 14.95 -2.19 1.83
CA THR A 160 14.19 -1.45 0.82
C THR A 160 13.37 -0.32 1.42
N SER A 161 12.87 -0.46 2.65
CA SER A 161 12.17 0.64 3.34
C SER A 161 13.11 1.83 3.59
N GLN A 162 14.36 1.60 4.00
CA GLN A 162 15.33 2.69 4.23
C GLN A 162 15.67 3.42 2.93
N ILE A 163 15.78 2.71 1.82
CA ILE A 163 15.98 3.31 0.50
C ILE A 163 14.77 4.18 0.12
N ILE A 164 13.55 3.66 0.32
CA ILE A 164 12.30 4.39 0.09
C ILE A 164 12.26 5.66 0.96
N GLU A 165 12.46 5.53 2.27
CA GLU A 165 12.47 6.66 3.22
C GLU A 165 13.46 7.74 2.77
N ARG A 166 14.67 7.36 2.35
CA ARG A 166 15.68 8.29 1.86
C ARG A 166 15.23 9.03 0.60
N GLN A 167 14.60 8.34 -0.36
CA GLN A 167 14.12 8.99 -1.59
C GLN A 167 12.89 9.86 -1.34
N VAL A 168 11.99 9.43 -0.45
CA VAL A 168 10.84 10.19 0.03
C VAL A 168 11.30 11.50 0.67
N ASN A 169 12.25 11.43 1.61
CA ASN A 169 12.79 12.62 2.27
C ASN A 169 13.46 13.60 1.29
N LYS A 170 14.18 13.09 0.29
CA LYS A 170 14.72 13.93 -0.80
C LYS A 170 13.63 14.55 -1.67
N GLY A 171 12.53 13.82 -1.89
CA GLY A 171 11.38 14.30 -2.67
C GLY A 171 10.63 15.42 -1.95
N LEU A 172 10.52 15.35 -0.62
CA LEU A 172 9.83 16.36 0.21
C LEU A 172 10.62 17.67 0.37
N GLN A 173 11.92 17.67 0.10
CA GLN A 173 12.79 18.85 0.20
C GLN A 173 12.83 19.69 -1.09
N LYS A 174 12.25 19.20 -2.19
CA LYS A 174 12.22 19.86 -3.51
C LYS A 174 10.88 20.56 -3.73
#